data_AF-A0A7W3ZVA4-F1
#
_entry.id   AF-A0A7W3ZVA4-F1
#
_cell.length_a   1.000
_cell.length_b   1.000
_cell.length_c   1.000
_cell.angle_alpha   90.00
_cell.angle_beta   90.00
_cell.angle_gamma   90.00
#
_symmetry.space_group_name_H-M   'P 1'
#
loop_
_entity.id
_entity.type
_entity.pdbx_description
1 polymer ?
#
loop_
_entity_poly.entity_id
_entity_poly.type
_entity_poly.pdbx_seq_one_letter_code
_entity_poly.pdbx_strand_id
1 'polypeptide(L)'
;MPEWTASVGAIQLSRLLESQRPAAPNGNRRTPAYRALADGVRVLVLEGRVPVAARLPAERELAAALRVSRTTVAAAYEALRAEGFLESRRGAGSWTSVPAGNPVPARGLEPLPPEAADSMIDLGCAA
;
A
#
# COMPACT_ATOMS: atom_id res chain seq x y z
N MET A 1 5.90 -18.14 -14.37
CA MET A 1 5.70 -18.04 -12.91
C MET A 1 6.40 -16.77 -12.45
N PRO A 2 5.80 -15.91 -11.62
CA PRO A 2 6.49 -14.70 -11.18
C PRO A 2 7.79 -15.11 -10.50
N GLU A 3 8.91 -14.50 -10.88
CA GLU A 3 10.21 -14.75 -10.27
C GLU A 3 10.29 -13.96 -8.96
N TRP A 4 10.20 -14.68 -7.83
CA TRP A 4 10.18 -14.09 -6.47
C TRP A 4 11.60 -13.74 -6.01
N THR A 5 12.35 -13.02 -6.84
CA THR A 5 13.76 -12.70 -6.59
C THR A 5 13.95 -11.30 -6.02
N ALA A 6 12.93 -10.44 -6.12
CA ALA A 6 13.00 -9.09 -5.60
C ALA A 6 12.89 -9.10 -4.06
N SER A 7 13.92 -8.54 -3.40
CA SER A 7 13.88 -8.22 -1.98
C SER A 7 14.15 -6.73 -1.81
N VAL A 8 13.45 -6.10 -0.87
CA VAL A 8 13.66 -4.69 -0.52
C VAL A 8 14.44 -4.63 0.78
N GLY A 9 15.61 -4.01 0.76
CA GLY A 9 16.43 -3.83 1.96
C GLY A 9 15.85 -2.76 2.91
N ALA A 10 16.15 -2.88 4.20
CA ALA A 10 15.66 -1.96 5.23
C ALA A 10 16.00 -0.48 4.97
N ILE A 11 17.24 -0.20 4.53
CA ILE A 11 17.70 1.17 4.21
C ILE A 11 17.02 1.72 2.96
N GLN A 12 16.75 0.87 1.96
CA GLN A 12 16.04 1.29 0.77
C GLN A 12 14.59 1.65 1.12
N LEU A 13 13.92 0.78 1.88
CA LEU A 13 12.55 1.03 2.32
C LEU A 13 12.45 2.27 3.22
N SER A 14 13.39 2.48 4.14
CA SER A 14 13.39 3.68 4.99
C SER A 14 13.53 4.96 4.18
N ARG A 15 14.43 5.00 3.20
CA ARG A 15 14.59 6.16 2.30
C ARG A 15 13.34 6.42 1.47
N LEU A 16 12.68 5.38 0.97
CA LEU A 16 11.43 5.53 0.23
C LEU A 16 10.34 6.13 1.12
N LEU A 17 10.19 5.64 2.34
CA LEU A 17 9.22 6.17 3.32
C LEU A 17 9.51 7.61 3.73
N GLU A 18 10.79 7.97 3.91
CA GLU A 18 11.21 9.35 4.19
C GLU A 18 10.89 10.28 3.02
N SER A 19 11.13 9.84 1.77
CA SER A 19 10.83 10.61 0.57
C SER A 19 9.33 10.85 0.34
N GLN A 20 8.47 10.03 0.95
CA GLN A 20 7.03 10.08 0.80
C GLN A 20 6.32 10.83 1.93
N ARG A 21 7.03 11.19 3.00
CA ARG A 21 6.41 11.81 4.17
C ARG A 21 5.77 13.13 3.73
N PRO A 22 4.43 13.21 3.67
CA PRO A 22 3.79 14.44 3.22
C PRO A 22 4.14 15.54 4.22
N ALA A 23 4.32 16.77 3.73
CA ALA A 23 4.37 17.95 4.60
C ALA A 23 3.12 17.90 5.49
N ALA A 24 3.33 17.74 6.80
CA ALA A 24 2.26 17.38 7.72
C ALA A 24 1.06 18.34 7.56
N PRO A 25 -0.16 17.83 7.26
CA PRO A 25 -1.32 18.70 7.21
C PRO A 25 -1.61 19.23 8.62
N ASN A 26 -1.80 20.54 8.71
CA ASN A 26 -2.07 21.28 9.93
C ASN A 26 -3.42 20.80 10.53
N GLY A 27 -3.39 19.75 11.35
CA GLY A 27 -4.59 19.17 11.94
C GLY A 27 -4.24 18.29 13.13
N ASN A 28 -4.82 18.62 14.29
CA ASN A 28 -4.58 18.07 15.62
C ASN A 28 -5.01 16.60 15.82
N ARG A 29 -4.78 15.71 14.85
CA ARG A 29 -4.94 14.26 15.04
C ARG A 29 -3.60 13.59 14.77
N ARG A 30 -2.88 13.25 15.84
CA ARG A 30 -1.68 12.41 15.75
C ARG A 30 -2.13 11.00 15.30
N THR A 31 -2.08 10.73 14.01
CA THR A 31 -2.22 9.36 13.48
C THR A 31 -1.24 8.45 14.22
N PRO A 32 -1.69 7.29 14.74
CA PRO A 32 -0.78 6.35 15.39
C PRO A 32 0.41 6.01 14.49
N ALA A 33 1.62 5.97 15.04
CA ALA A 33 2.85 5.81 14.25
C ALA A 33 2.84 4.56 13.36
N TYR A 34 2.24 3.45 13.84
CA TYR A 34 2.12 2.23 13.05
C TYR A 34 1.18 2.38 11.85
N ARG A 35 0.13 3.20 11.97
CA ARG A 35 -0.81 3.50 10.87
C ARG A 35 -0.11 4.32 9.80
N ALA A 36 0.57 5.39 10.20
CA ALA A 36 1.35 6.21 9.27
C ALA A 36 2.43 5.38 8.52
N LEU A 37 3.08 4.43 9.21
CA LEU A 37 4.03 3.51 8.60
C LEU A 37 3.34 2.55 7.61
N ALA A 38 2.23 1.93 7.99
CA ALA A 38 1.46 1.05 7.11
C ALA A 38 0.97 1.81 5.86
N ASP A 39 0.41 3.00 6.04
CA ASP A 39 -0.07 3.85 4.94
C ASP A 39 1.06 4.18 3.96
N GLY A 40 2.25 4.53 4.47
CA GLY A 40 3.41 4.82 3.65
C GLY A 40 3.85 3.60 2.81
N VAL A 41 3.90 2.42 3.42
CA VAL A 41 4.22 1.18 2.68
C VAL A 41 3.14 0.87 1.65
N ARG A 42 1.87 1.06 1.98
CA ARG A 42 0.73 0.86 1.07
C ARG A 42 0.86 1.72 -0.18
N VAL A 43 1.12 3.02 -0.02
CA VAL A 43 1.32 3.95 -1.13
C VAL A 43 2.50 3.51 -2.00
N LEU A 44 3.64 3.15 -1.39
CA LEU A 44 4.81 2.70 -2.14
C LEU A 44 4.56 1.43 -2.97
N VAL A 45 3.75 0.49 -2.46
CA VAL A 45 3.35 -0.72 -3.21
C VAL A 45 2.39 -0.37 -4.35
N LEU A 46 1.41 0.49 -4.10
CA LEU A 46 0.43 0.92 -5.11
C LEU A 46 1.07 1.74 -6.23
N GLU A 47 2.07 2.56 -5.92
CA GLU A 47 2.86 3.31 -6.90
C GLU A 47 3.90 2.44 -7.64
N GLY A 48 4.08 1.18 -7.23
CA GLY A 48 5.09 0.28 -7.80
C GLY A 48 6.53 0.61 -7.40
N ARG A 49 6.74 1.56 -6.47
CA ARG A 49 8.07 1.92 -5.93
C ARG A 49 8.64 0.82 -5.03
N VAL A 50 7.76 0.04 -4.42
CA VAL A 50 8.05 -1.26 -3.82
C VAL A 50 7.40 -2.32 -4.71
N PRO A 51 8.17 -3.24 -5.31
CA PRO A 51 7.58 -4.23 -6.21
C PRO A 51 6.58 -5.13 -5.50
N VAL A 52 5.57 -5.60 -6.24
CA VAL A 52 4.66 -6.66 -5.79
C VAL A 52 5.40 -8.00 -5.77
N ALA A 53 5.02 -8.91 -4.87
CA ALA A 53 5.70 -10.17 -4.63
C ALA A 53 7.19 -10.00 -4.26
N ALA A 54 7.52 -8.88 -3.59
CA ALA A 54 8.86 -8.63 -3.05
C ALA A 54 8.92 -8.95 -1.56
N ARG A 55 10.05 -9.50 -1.14
CA ARG A 55 10.31 -9.74 0.29
C ARG A 55 10.63 -8.42 0.99
N LEU A 56 9.86 -8.11 2.03
CA LEU A 56 10.15 -7.00 2.93
C LEU A 56 11.24 -7.34 3.95
N PRO A 57 11.95 -6.33 4.47
CA PRO A 57 12.98 -6.52 5.49
C PRO A 57 12.35 -7.02 6.79
N ALA A 58 13.16 -7.69 7.62
CA ALA A 58 12.71 -8.16 8.91
C ALA A 58 12.32 -6.98 9.81
N GLU A 59 11.34 -7.18 10.70
CA GLU A 59 10.83 -6.11 11.59
C GLU A 59 11.95 -5.44 12.39
N ARG A 60 12.94 -6.23 12.85
CA ARG A 60 14.10 -5.73 13.59
C ARG A 60 15.00 -4.83 12.75
N GLU A 61 15.21 -5.17 11.49
CA GLU A 61 16.07 -4.41 10.58
C GLU A 61 15.42 -3.09 10.21
N LEU A 62 14.12 -3.12 9.89
CA LEU A 62 13.37 -1.91 9.55
C LEU A 62 13.21 -0.99 10.76
N ALA A 63 12.96 -1.54 11.96
CA ALA A 63 12.90 -0.76 13.20
C ALA A 63 14.23 -0.03 13.47
N ALA A 64 15.37 -0.70 13.24
CA ALA A 64 16.69 -0.09 13.38
C ALA A 64 16.92 1.02 12.33
N ALA A 65 16.55 0.78 11.07
CA ALA A 65 16.69 1.76 10.00
C ALA A 65 15.83 3.03 10.22
N LEU A 66 14.59 2.87 10.69
CA LEU A 66 13.66 3.97 10.96
C LEU A 66 13.81 4.59 12.35
N ARG A 67 14.62 4.00 13.24
CA ARG A 67 14.76 4.39 14.66
C ARG A 67 13.43 4.42 15.41
N VAL A 68 12.57 3.43 15.16
CA VAL A 68 11.28 3.24 15.85
C VAL A 68 11.28 1.94 16.65
N SER A 69 10.28 1.74 17.51
CA SER A 69 10.18 0.48 18.25
C SER A 69 9.81 -0.68 17.31
N ARG A 70 10.30 -1.88 17.64
CA ARG A 70 9.91 -3.11 16.94
C ARG A 70 8.40 -3.34 17.00
N THR A 71 7.76 -2.96 18.10
CA THR A 71 6.30 -3.08 18.27
C THR A 71 5.53 -2.22 17.29
N THR A 72 6.03 -1.04 16.92
CA THR A 72 5.43 -0.18 15.89
C THR A 72 5.52 -0.82 14.51
N VAL A 73 6.67 -1.39 14.15
CA VAL A 73 6.84 -2.08 12.86
C VAL A 73 5.98 -3.34 12.79
N ALA A 74 5.97 -4.15 13.85
CA ALA A 74 5.13 -5.34 13.94
C ALA A 74 3.64 -4.96 13.76
N ALA A 75 3.15 -3.95 14.48
CA ALA A 75 1.78 -3.49 14.34
C ALA A 75 1.45 -2.95 12.93
N ALA A 76 2.40 -2.30 12.26
CA ALA A 76 2.24 -1.85 10.88
C ALA A 76 2.17 -3.04 9.90
N TYR A 77 3.04 -4.04 10.07
CA TYR A 77 3.02 -5.24 9.25
C TYR A 77 1.74 -6.05 9.47
N GLU A 78 1.24 -6.16 10.70
CA GLU A 78 -0.05 -6.79 10.96
C GLU A 78 -1.21 -6.03 10.29
N ALA A 79 -1.21 -4.70 10.34
CA ALA A 79 -2.23 -3.90 9.64
C ALA A 79 -2.19 -4.15 8.13
N LEU A 80 -1.00 -4.16 7.52
CA LEU A 80 -0.84 -4.44 6.09
C LEU A 80 -1.29 -5.86 5.71
N ARG A 81 -1.07 -6.86 6.57
CA ARG A 81 -1.58 -8.23 6.36
C ARG A 81 -3.10 -8.29 6.42
N ALA A 82 -3.70 -7.62 7.41
CA ALA A 82 -5.14 -7.54 7.54
C ALA A 82 -5.80 -6.85 6.32
N GLU A 83 -5.11 -5.89 5.72
CA GLU A 83 -5.56 -5.16 4.52
C GLU A 83 -5.18 -5.86 3.20
N GLY A 84 -4.47 -7.00 3.25
CA GLY A 84 -4.11 -7.80 2.07
C GLY A 84 -2.93 -7.25 1.26
N PHE A 85 -2.16 -6.31 1.82
CA PHE A 85 -0.93 -5.77 1.20
C PHE A 85 0.33 -6.54 1.58
N LEU A 86 0.25 -7.41 2.59
CA LEU A 86 1.30 -8.36 2.94
C LEU A 86 0.77 -9.78 3.10
N GLU A 87 1.57 -10.73 2.66
CA GLU A 87 1.36 -12.15 2.89
C GLU A 87 2.50 -12.74 3.73
N SER A 88 2.14 -13.56 4.73
CA SER A 88 3.09 -14.33 5.53
C SER A 88 3.25 -15.72 4.93
N ARG A 89 4.45 -16.04 4.43
CA ARG A 89 4.78 -17.39 3.96
C ARG A 89 5.67 -18.08 4.99
N ARG A 90 5.30 -19.31 5.38
CA ARG A 90 6.05 -20.12 6.37
C ARG A 90 7.55 -20.11 6.05
N GLY A 91 8.35 -19.59 6.98
CA GLY A 91 9.82 -19.57 6.89
C GLY A 91 10.43 -18.54 5.93
N ALA A 92 9.65 -17.76 5.17
CA ALA A 92 10.16 -16.92 4.08
C ALA A 92 10.04 -15.40 4.33
N GLY A 93 9.47 -14.96 5.46
CA GLY A 93 9.28 -13.54 5.78
C GLY A 93 7.93 -12.97 5.33
N SER A 94 7.84 -11.64 5.26
CA SER A 94 6.66 -10.91 4.78
C SER A 94 6.85 -10.51 3.32
N TRP A 95 5.86 -10.78 2.49
CA TRP A 95 5.91 -10.55 1.04
C TRP A 95 4.83 -9.55 0.65
N THR A 96 5.14 -8.60 -0.22
CA THR A 96 4.17 -7.63 -0.71
C THR A 96 3.16 -8.28 -1.64
N SER A 97 1.90 -7.89 -1.47
CA SER A 97 0.78 -8.28 -2.31
C SER A 97 -0.05 -7.04 -2.61
N VAL A 98 -0.91 -7.15 -3.62
CA VAL A 98 -1.97 -6.16 -3.84
C VAL A 98 -3.27 -6.90 -3.62
N PRO A 99 -4.14 -6.44 -2.70
CA PRO A 99 -5.42 -7.08 -2.50
C PRO A 99 -6.19 -7.06 -3.83
N ALA A 100 -6.84 -8.18 -4.17
CA ALA A 100 -7.73 -8.21 -5.32
C ALA A 100 -8.75 -7.08 -5.15
N GLY A 101 -8.78 -6.15 -6.12
CA GLY A 101 -9.76 -5.06 -6.10
C GLY A 101 -11.16 -5.63 -5.95
N ASN A 102 -12.07 -4.89 -5.31
CA ASN A 102 -13.46 -5.31 -5.26
C ASN A 102 -13.93 -5.45 -6.71
N PRO A 103 -14.36 -6.65 -7.16
CA PRO A 103 -14.83 -6.81 -8.53
C PRO A 103 -15.92 -5.76 -8.74
N VAL A 104 -15.78 -4.97 -9.82
CA VAL A 104 -16.83 -4.03 -10.20
C VAL A 104 -18.10 -4.86 -10.28
N PRO A 105 -19.20 -4.49 -9.59
CA PRO A 105 -20.44 -5.22 -9.71
C PRO A 105 -20.73 -5.34 -11.21
N ALA A 106 -20.92 -6.58 -11.69
CA ALA A 106 -20.95 -6.89 -13.12
C ALA A 106 -21.96 -6.04 -13.92
N ARG A 107 -22.95 -5.47 -13.24
CA ARG A 107 -23.93 -4.51 -13.78
C ARG A 107 -23.37 -3.15 -14.20
N GLY A 108 -22.13 -2.81 -13.87
CA GLY A 108 -21.50 -1.55 -14.29
C GLY A 108 -21.02 -1.54 -15.75
N LEU A 109 -20.94 -2.72 -16.39
CA LEU A 109 -20.59 -2.89 -17.80
C LEU A 109 -21.83 -3.23 -18.66
N GLU A 110 -23.01 -3.28 -18.04
CA GLU A 110 -24.26 -3.40 -18.76
C GLU A 110 -24.48 -2.08 -19.51
N PRO A 111 -24.79 -2.12 -20.83
CA PRO A 111 -25.10 -0.91 -21.57
C PRO A 111 -26.15 -0.12 -20.79
N LEU A 112 -25.89 1.17 -20.55
CA LEU A 112 -26.88 2.07 -19.95
C LEU A 112 -28.17 1.95 -20.77
N PRO A 113 -29.33 1.74 -20.12
CA PRO A 113 -30.59 1.73 -20.84
C PRO A 113 -30.76 3.08 -21.54
N PRO A 114 -31.30 3.12 -22.77
CA PRO A 114 -31.28 4.30 -23.64
C PRO A 114 -31.91 5.54 -22.99
N GLU A 115 -32.85 5.37 -22.06
CA GLU A 115 -33.46 6.44 -21.27
C GLU A 115 -32.53 7.12 -20.26
N ALA A 116 -31.37 6.54 -19.92
CA ALA A 116 -30.38 7.11 -19.01
C ALA A 116 -29.26 7.89 -19.72
N ALA A 117 -29.25 7.88 -21.06
CA ALA A 117 -28.22 8.56 -21.87
C ALA A 117 -28.25 10.10 -21.73
N ASP A 118 -29.41 10.68 -21.39
CA ASP A 118 -29.57 12.12 -21.16
C ASP A 118 -28.87 12.61 -19.87
N SER A 119 -28.41 11.69 -19.01
CA SER A 119 -27.69 11.97 -17.76
C SER A 119 -26.18 11.74 -17.88
N MET A 120 -25.62 11.84 -19.08
CA MET A 120 -24.20 11.68 -19.33
C MET A 120 -23.46 13.01 -19.13
N ILE A 121 -22.47 13.03 -18.23
CA ILE A 121 -21.55 14.16 -18.09
C ILE A 121 -20.35 13.90 -18.99
N ASP A 122 -20.19 14.69 -20.05
CA ASP A 122 -19.00 14.67 -20.89
C ASP A 122 -17.82 15.31 -20.14
N LEU A 123 -16.84 14.49 -19.75
CA LEU A 123 -15.61 14.92 -19.07
C LEU A 123 -14.52 15.39 -20.06
N GLY A 124 -14.76 15.30 -21.36
CA GLY A 124 -13.87 15.79 -22.44
C GLY A 124 -13.99 17.28 -22.72
N CYS A 125 -14.94 17.99 -22.11
CA CYS A 125 -15.15 19.43 -22.32
C CYS A 125 -14.35 20.37 -21.40
N ALA A 126 -13.27 19.91 -20.75
CA ALA A 126 -12.38 20.83 -20.05
C ALA A 126 -11.56 21.66 -21.08
N ALA A 127 -11.70 22.98 -21.00
CA ALA A 127 -11.31 24.02 -21.95
C ALA A 127 -9.81 24.10 -22.32
#